data_AF-A0A915JEX5-F1
#
_entry.id   AF-A0A915JEX5-F1
#
_cell.length_a   1.000
_cell.length_b   1.000
_cell.length_c   1.000
_cell.angle_alpha   90.00
_cell.angle_beta   90.00
_cell.angle_gamma   90.00
#
_symmetry.space_group_name_H-M   'P 1'
#
loop_
_entity.id
_entity.type
_entity.pdbx_description
1 polymer ?
#
loop_
_entity_poly.entity_id
_entity_poly.type
_entity_poly.pdbx_seq_one_letter_code
_entity_poly.pdbx_strand_id
1 'polypeptide(L)' 'TSPLALPTRSKKVALGTNPITLAAPANHGDNFCLDMATTTVALGKIELSDRKGVPIPRGWAADAAGKVS' A
#
# COMPACT_ATOMS: atom_id res chain seq x y z
N THR A 1 7.20 7.93 -7.58
CA THR A 1 7.80 6.91 -6.69
C THR A 1 8.41 5.81 -7.52
N SER A 2 9.52 5.22 -7.10
CA SER A 2 10.13 4.08 -7.79
C SER A 2 9.14 2.92 -7.88
N PRO A 3 9.18 2.08 -8.93
CA PRO A 3 8.29 0.94 -9.06
C PRO A 3 8.47 -0.03 -7.88
N LEU A 4 7.39 -0.33 -7.15
CA LEU A 4 7.38 -1.29 -6.03
C LEU A 4 6.12 -2.17 -5.96
N ALA A 5 5.09 -1.86 -6.74
CA ALA A 5 3.82 -2.57 -6.77
C ALA A 5 3.60 -3.32 -8.10
N LEU A 6 3.00 -4.51 -7.97
CA LEU A 6 2.55 -5.32 -9.09
C LEU A 6 1.19 -4.80 -9.58
N PRO A 7 1.00 -4.54 -10.87
CA PRO A 7 -0.32 -4.50 -11.45
C PRO A 7 -1.07 -5.81 -11.17
N THR A 8 -2.39 -5.74 -11.04
CA THR A 8 -3.25 -6.91 -10.82
C THR A 8 -2.94 -8.01 -11.84
N ARG A 9 -2.62 -9.22 -11.35
CA ARG A 9 -2.23 -10.41 -12.15
C ARG A 9 -0.89 -10.30 -12.90
N SER A 10 -0.03 -9.35 -12.54
CA SER A 10 1.35 -9.26 -13.04
C SER A 10 2.33 -9.91 -12.07
N LYS A 11 3.46 -10.42 -12.60
CA LYS A 11 4.65 -10.81 -11.83
C LYS A 11 5.80 -9.79 -11.93
N LYS A 12 5.62 -8.75 -12.74
CA LYS A 12 6.60 -7.66 -12.92
C LYS A 12 6.09 -6.40 -12.25
N VAL A 13 6.96 -5.79 -11.45
CA VAL A 13 6.72 -4.51 -10.80
C VAL A 13 6.67 -3.42 -11.85
N ALA A 14 5.66 -2.55 -11.76
CA ALA A 14 5.48 -1.45 -12.71
C ALA A 14 4.87 -0.18 -12.08
N LEU A 15 4.24 -0.31 -10.91
CA LEU A 15 3.54 0.81 -10.25
C LEU A 15 4.30 1.26 -9.00
N GLY A 16 4.22 2.54 -8.66
CA GLY A 16 4.61 3.05 -7.35
C GLY A 16 3.46 2.91 -6.33
N THR A 17 3.61 3.51 -5.15
CA THR A 17 2.52 3.62 -4.16
C THR A 17 1.38 4.56 -4.58
N ASN A 18 1.61 5.41 -5.59
CA ASN A 18 0.67 6.30 -6.27
C ASN A 18 -0.49 6.77 -5.36
N PRO A 19 -0.25 7.67 -4.40
CA PRO A 19 -1.24 8.03 -3.42
C PRO A 19 -2.42 8.80 -4.02
N ILE A 20 -3.57 8.70 -3.37
CA ILE A 20 -4.79 9.46 -3.65
C ILE A 20 -5.17 10.21 -2.38
N THR A 21 -5.38 11.53 -2.53
CA THR A 21 -5.80 12.41 -1.45
C THR A 21 -7.12 13.08 -1.81
N LEU A 22 -8.06 13.11 -0.87
CA LEU A 22 -9.37 13.76 -1.02
C LEU A 22 -9.74 14.48 0.28
N ALA A 23 -10.17 15.74 0.18
CA ALA A 23 -10.70 16.48 1.31
C ALA A 23 -12.04 17.11 0.95
N ALA A 24 -12.98 17.11 1.89
CA ALA A 24 -14.29 17.72 1.72
C ALA A 24 -14.80 18.29 3.05
N PRO A 25 -15.42 19.49 3.05
CA PRO A 25 -16.07 20.02 4.23
C PRO A 25 -17.32 19.19 4.59
N ALA A 26 -17.63 19.08 5.88
CA ALA A 26 -18.84 18.46 6.39
C ALA A 26 -19.66 19.44 7.25
N ASN A 27 -20.81 18.99 7.76
CA ASN A 27 -21.67 19.83 8.60
C ASN A 27 -21.02 20.09 9.97
N HIS A 28 -21.46 21.15 10.64
CA HIS A 28 -21.05 21.50 12.01
C HIS A 28 -19.54 21.70 12.19
N GLY A 29 -18.83 22.12 11.14
CA GLY A 29 -17.40 22.39 11.19
C GLY A 29 -16.50 21.14 11.14
N ASP A 30 -17.09 19.96 10.92
CA ASP A 30 -16.33 18.73 10.67
C ASP A 30 -15.76 18.72 9.24
N ASN A 31 -14.75 17.90 8.99
CA ASN A 31 -14.10 17.76 7.69
C ASN A 31 -13.74 16.31 7.40
N PHE A 32 -14.04 15.86 6.19
CA PHE A 32 -13.54 14.59 5.66
C PHE A 32 -12.15 14.80 5.05
N CYS A 33 -11.19 13.96 5.44
CA CYS A 33 -9.86 13.92 4.83
C CYS A 33 -9.42 12.47 4.64
N LEU A 34 -9.12 12.11 3.40
CA LEU A 34 -8.55 10.84 3.00
C LEU A 34 -7.16 11.09 2.41
N ASP A 35 -6.16 10.41 2.95
CA ASP A 35 -4.84 10.29 2.33
C ASP A 35 -4.42 8.82 2.38
N MET A 36 -4.28 8.20 1.20
CA MET A 36 -3.99 6.77 1.11
C MET A 36 -3.05 6.45 -0.05
N ALA A 37 -2.19 5.44 0.15
CA ALA A 37 -1.53 4.76 -0.96
C ALA A 37 -2.55 3.90 -1.74
N THR A 38 -2.27 3.62 -3.01
CA THR A 38 -3.04 2.67 -3.81
C THR A 38 -2.57 1.22 -3.65
N THR A 39 -1.48 1.00 -2.90
CA THR A 39 -1.04 -0.33 -2.46
C THR A 39 -1.82 -0.79 -1.24
N THR A 40 -1.93 -2.11 -1.05
CA THR A 40 -2.58 -2.72 0.12
C THR A 40 -2.03 -2.19 1.45
N VAL A 41 -0.74 -1.87 1.48
CA VAL A 41 -0.05 -1.36 2.65
C VAL A 41 1.09 -0.42 2.25
N ALA A 42 1.45 0.50 3.14
CA ALA A 42 2.66 1.30 3.02
C ALA A 42 3.92 0.45 3.25
N LEU A 43 4.97 0.67 2.45
CA LEU A 43 6.24 -0.06 2.52
C LEU A 43 6.86 -0.03 3.93
N GLY A 44 6.80 1.10 4.64
CA GLY A 44 7.34 1.22 5.98
C GLY A 44 6.73 0.24 7.01
N LYS A 45 5.49 -0.22 6.80
CA LYS A 45 4.89 -1.26 7.67
C LYS A 45 5.48 -2.65 7.40
N ILE A 46 5.87 -2.94 6.16
CA ILE A 46 6.58 -4.18 5.79
C ILE A 46 7.99 -4.13 6.39
N GLU A 47 8.73 -3.04 6.20
CA GLU A 47 10.07 -2.86 6.77
C GLU A 47 10.07 -2.95 8.30
N LEU A 48 9.05 -2.41 8.96
CA LEU A 48 8.91 -2.51 10.41
C LEU A 48 8.65 -3.95 10.87
N SER A 49 7.86 -4.71 10.12
CA SER A 49 7.55 -6.10 10.43
C SER A 49 8.79 -6.98 10.27
N ASP A 50 9.56 -6.76 9.19
CA ASP A 50 10.85 -7.41 8.95
C ASP A 50 11.86 -7.12 10.07
N ARG A 51 12.02 -5.85 10.47
CA ARG A 51 12.88 -5.45 11.61
C ARG A 51 12.47 -6.09 12.94
N LYS A 52 11.17 -6.35 13.13
CA LYS A 52 10.64 -7.00 14.34
C LYS A 52 10.67 -8.52 14.24
N GLY A 53 11.03 -9.10 13.10
CA GLY A 53 10.99 -10.53 12.84
C GLY A 53 9.58 -11.12 12.92
N VAL A 54 8.54 -10.31 12.70
CA VAL A 54 7.14 -10.74 12.74
C VAL A 54 6.62 -10.96 11.32
N PRO A 55 5.79 -12.00 11.08
CA PRO A 55 5.23 -12.24 9.76
C PRO A 55 4.29 -11.11 9.36
N ILE A 56 4.31 -10.77 8.06
CA ILE A 56 3.33 -9.85 7.48
C ILE A 56 2.01 -10.56 7.21
N PRO A 57 0.86 -9.85 7.27
CA PRO A 57 -0.42 -10.41 6.86
C PRO A 57 -0.46 -10.78 5.39
N ARG A 58 -1.25 -11.81 5.08
CA ARG A 58 -1.46 -12.25 3.70
C ARG A 58 -2.06 -11.13 2.85
N GLY A 59 -1.47 -10.88 1.68
CA GLY A 59 -1.94 -9.84 0.75
C GLY A 59 -1.08 -8.59 0.73
N TRP A 60 -0.09 -8.48 1.61
CA TRP A 60 0.78 -7.31 1.70
C TRP A 60 1.94 -7.36 0.70
N ALA A 61 2.35 -8.57 0.29
CA ALA A 61 3.43 -8.77 -0.65
C ALA A 61 3.12 -9.92 -1.61
N ALA A 62 3.99 -10.08 -2.60
CA ALA A 62 4.00 -11.24 -3.47
C ALA A 62 5.45 -11.72 -3.65
N ASP A 63 5.60 -13.02 -3.85
CA ASP A 63 6.91 -13.63 -4.11
C ASP A 63 7.40 -13.40 -5.55
N ALA A 64 8.59 -13.94 -5.86
CA ALA A 64 9.19 -13.84 -7.20
C ALA A 64 8.37 -14.53 -8.31
N ALA A 65 7.45 -15.44 -7.96
CA ALA A 65 6.53 -16.05 -8.90
C ALA A 65 5.24 -15.21 -9.10
N GLY A 66 5.07 -14.13 -8.32
CA GLY A 66 3.87 -13.30 -8.31
C GLY A 66 2.73 -13.87 -7.45
N LYS A 67 3.02 -14.87 -6.60
CA LYS A 67 2.02 -15.44 -5.70
C LYS A 67 1.88 -14.54 -4.47
N VAL A 68 0.63 -14.18 -4.16
CA VAL A 68 0.29 -13.32 -3.02
C VAL A 68 0.58 -14.04 -1.71
N SER A 69 1.41 -13.42 -0.87
CA SER A 69 1.87 -13.94 0.43
C SER A 69 1.38 -13.11 1.59
#